data_AF-A0A8T4FFV4-F1
#
_entry.id   AF-A0A8T4FFV4-F1
#
_cell.length_a   1.000
_cell.length_b   1.000
_cell.length_c   1.000
_cell.angle_alpha   90.00
_cell.angle_beta   90.00
_cell.angle_gamma   90.00
#
_symmetry.space_group_name_H-M   'P 1'
#
loop_
_entity.id
_entity.type
_entity.pdbx_description
1 polymer ?
#
loop_
_entity_poly.entity_id
_entity_poly.type
_entity_poly.pdbx_seq_one_letter_code
_entity_poly.pdbx_strand_id
1 'polypeptide(L)'
;MESSELFTEAKARSADPADPLAVVTAATLLGQELIRDADRLVDLAVHEAREAGASWTAIGERLGISKQAARRRFMQPFATRRIRRDQACSFCRKPPSPRLKMVHGEAGRICAECVALAGEIVSRSKDVKSP
;
A
#
# COMPACT_ATOMS: atom_id res chain seq x y z
N MET A 1 4.47 -3.55 -19.69
CA MET A 1 5.34 -4.63 -19.22
C MET A 1 5.06 -5.79 -20.14
N GLU A 2 6.04 -6.12 -20.97
CA GLU A 2 5.85 -7.07 -22.05
C GLU A 2 5.81 -8.50 -21.49
N SER A 3 5.02 -9.39 -22.10
CA SER A 3 4.92 -10.78 -21.64
C SER A 3 6.27 -11.52 -21.69
N SER A 4 7.17 -11.09 -22.60
CA SER A 4 8.54 -11.60 -22.70
C SER A 4 9.44 -11.20 -21.52
N GLU A 5 9.28 -9.97 -20.99
CA GLU A 5 9.98 -9.50 -19.80
C GLU A 5 9.53 -10.29 -18.57
N LEU A 6 8.22 -10.48 -18.41
CA LEU A 6 7.65 -11.29 -17.32
C LEU A 6 8.09 -12.74 -17.36
N PHE A 7 8.20 -13.32 -18.55
CA PHE A 7 8.72 -14.67 -18.71
C PHE A 7 10.20 -14.77 -18.32
N THR A 8 11.00 -13.76 -18.69
CA THR A 8 12.41 -13.67 -18.31
C THR A 8 12.56 -13.57 -16.80
N GLU A 9 11.75 -12.74 -16.14
CA GLU A 9 11.69 -12.62 -14.68
C GLU A 9 11.28 -13.93 -14.01
N ALA A 10 10.22 -14.58 -14.51
CA ALA A 10 9.77 -15.88 -13.99
C ALA A 10 10.87 -16.95 -14.10
N LYS A 11 11.61 -16.96 -15.21
CA LYS A 11 12.75 -17.86 -15.41
C LYS A 11 13.87 -17.57 -14.42
N ALA A 12 14.20 -16.30 -14.19
CA ALA A 12 15.20 -15.89 -13.20
C ALA A 12 14.83 -16.26 -11.75
N ARG A 13 13.52 -16.30 -11.42
CA ARG A 13 13.00 -16.69 -10.10
C ARG A 13 12.82 -18.20 -9.91
N SER A 14 12.93 -18.99 -10.97
CA SER A 14 12.76 -20.44 -10.88
C SER A 14 13.92 -21.10 -10.14
N ALA A 15 13.63 -22.23 -9.47
CA ALA A 15 14.65 -22.98 -8.74
C ALA A 15 15.72 -23.56 -9.68
N ASP A 16 15.32 -23.93 -10.90
CA ASP A 16 16.21 -24.33 -11.99
C ASP A 16 15.71 -23.74 -13.32
N PRO A 17 16.41 -22.74 -13.89
CA PRO A 17 16.06 -22.15 -15.19
C PRO A 17 16.12 -23.10 -16.38
N ALA A 18 16.79 -24.26 -16.25
CA ALA A 18 16.86 -25.28 -17.29
C ALA A 18 15.67 -26.26 -17.24
N ASP A 19 14.97 -26.36 -16.11
CA ASP A 19 13.76 -27.18 -15.96
C ASP A 19 12.49 -26.37 -16.34
N PRO A 20 11.78 -26.73 -17.43
CA PRO A 20 10.55 -26.04 -17.82
C PRO A 20 9.46 -26.04 -16.74
N LEU A 21 9.36 -27.08 -15.90
CA LEU A 21 8.33 -27.17 -14.87
C LEU A 21 8.64 -26.27 -13.67
N ALA A 22 9.92 -26.12 -13.30
CA ALA A 22 10.36 -25.12 -12.32
C ALA A 22 10.02 -23.68 -12.80
N VAL A 23 10.20 -23.39 -14.09
CA VAL A 23 9.81 -22.09 -14.68
C VAL A 23 8.31 -21.86 -14.65
N VAL A 24 7.48 -22.86 -14.96
CA VAL A 24 6.00 -22.76 -14.86
C VAL A 24 5.57 -22.47 -13.42
N THR A 25 6.21 -23.11 -12.44
CA THR A 25 5.93 -22.89 -11.02
C THR A 25 6.24 -21.44 -10.63
N ALA A 26 7.42 -20.93 -10.99
CA ALA A 26 7.81 -19.55 -10.72
C ALA A 26 6.93 -18.53 -11.46
N ALA A 27 6.55 -18.79 -12.71
CA ALA A 27 5.65 -17.96 -13.49
C ALA A 27 4.26 -17.86 -12.84
N THR A 28 3.76 -18.97 -12.28
CA THR A 28 2.48 -18.99 -11.57
C THR A 28 2.53 -18.16 -10.30
N LEU A 29 3.61 -18.26 -9.51
CA LEU A 29 3.80 -17.45 -8.31
C LEU A 29 3.93 -15.95 -8.63
N LEU A 30 4.71 -15.60 -9.65
CA LEU A 30 4.82 -14.23 -10.14
C LEU A 30 3.46 -13.71 -10.63
N GLY A 31 2.71 -14.51 -11.40
CA GLY A 31 1.36 -14.15 -11.84
C GLY A 31 0.42 -13.87 -10.66
N GLN A 32 0.48 -14.68 -9.60
CA GLN A 32 -0.29 -14.45 -8.38
C GLN A 32 0.12 -13.16 -7.65
N GLU A 33 1.41 -12.83 -7.60
CA GLU A 33 1.89 -11.55 -7.07
C GLU A 33 1.31 -10.37 -7.85
N LEU A 34 1.41 -10.42 -9.18
CA LEU A 34 0.91 -9.36 -10.06
C LEU A 34 -0.62 -9.20 -9.95
N ILE A 35 -1.38 -10.29 -9.85
CA ILE A 35 -2.83 -10.23 -9.63
C ILE A 35 -3.14 -9.54 -8.30
N ARG A 36 -2.41 -9.87 -7.22
CA ARG A 36 -2.60 -9.22 -5.91
C ARG A 36 -2.31 -7.72 -5.98
N ASP A 37 -1.28 -7.32 -6.72
CA ASP A 37 -0.92 -5.91 -6.88
C ASP A 37 -1.93 -5.17 -7.76
N ALA A 38 -2.43 -5.80 -8.83
CA ALA A 38 -3.50 -5.28 -9.67
C ALA A 38 -4.81 -5.10 -8.87
N ASP A 39 -5.19 -6.07 -8.04
CA ASP A 39 -6.37 -5.95 -7.17
C ASP A 39 -6.25 -4.74 -6.22
N ARG A 40 -5.08 -4.54 -5.60
CA ARG A 40 -4.83 -3.37 -4.74
C ARG A 40 -4.88 -2.05 -5.49
N LEU A 41 -4.34 -2.02 -6.72
CA LEU A 41 -4.41 -0.83 -7.57
C LEU A 41 -5.88 -0.46 -7.85
N VAL A 42 -6.72 -1.44 -8.19
CA VAL A 42 -8.15 -1.20 -8.42
C VAL A 42 -8.85 -0.76 -7.13
N ASP A 43 -8.52 -1.35 -5.97
CA ASP A 43 -9.06 -0.91 -4.68
C ASP A 43 -8.74 0.57 -4.39
N LEU A 44 -7.50 1.00 -4.65
CA LEU A 44 -7.05 2.39 -4.50
C LEU A 44 -7.81 3.34 -5.44
N ALA A 45 -7.93 2.99 -6.71
CA ALA A 45 -8.64 3.80 -7.71
C ALA A 45 -10.13 3.94 -7.37
N VAL A 46 -10.77 2.84 -6.94
CA VAL A 46 -12.17 2.88 -6.48
C VAL A 46 -12.32 3.75 -5.24
N HIS A 47 -11.38 3.69 -4.30
CA HIS A 47 -11.39 4.55 -3.12
C HIS A 47 -11.29 6.03 -3.51
N GLU A 48 -10.34 6.40 -4.37
CA GLU A 48 -10.18 7.76 -4.87
C GLU A 48 -11.45 8.26 -5.57
N ALA A 49 -12.04 7.44 -6.45
CA ALA A 49 -13.30 7.77 -7.11
C ALA A 49 -14.44 7.99 -6.11
N ARG A 50 -14.50 7.19 -5.02
CA ARG A 50 -15.51 7.34 -3.96
C ARG A 50 -15.30 8.62 -3.13
N GLU A 51 -14.06 8.99 -2.81
CA GLU A 51 -13.74 10.25 -2.13
C GLU A 51 -14.06 11.46 -3.02
N ALA A 52 -13.89 11.33 -4.35
CA ALA A 52 -14.30 12.32 -5.34
C ALA A 52 -15.82 12.37 -5.60
N GLY A 53 -16.62 11.54 -4.92
CA GLY A 53 -18.08 11.55 -4.98
C GLY A 53 -18.72 10.65 -6.06
N ALA A 54 -17.94 9.85 -6.79
CA ALA A 54 -18.49 8.94 -7.80
C ALA A 54 -19.43 7.90 -7.18
N SER A 55 -20.57 7.63 -7.82
CA SER A 55 -21.56 6.68 -7.31
C SER A 55 -21.15 5.21 -7.55
N TRP A 56 -21.66 4.28 -6.73
CA TRP A 56 -21.47 2.84 -6.96
C TRP A 56 -22.02 2.34 -8.29
N THR A 57 -23.03 3.02 -8.85
CA THR A 57 -23.55 2.70 -10.19
C THR A 57 -22.51 3.04 -11.26
N ALA A 58 -21.96 4.25 -11.22
CA ALA A 58 -20.93 4.69 -12.17
C ALA A 58 -19.65 3.85 -12.08
N ILE A 59 -19.24 3.47 -10.86
CA ILE A 59 -18.08 2.59 -10.66
C ILE A 59 -18.35 1.19 -11.22
N GLY A 60 -19.54 0.61 -10.97
CA GLY A 60 -19.92 -0.69 -11.52
C GLY A 60 -19.92 -0.69 -13.04
N GLU A 61 -20.49 0.35 -13.66
CA GLU A 61 -20.52 0.53 -15.12
C GLU A 61 -19.11 0.57 -15.72
N ARG A 62 -18.17 1.33 -15.11
CA ARG A 62 -16.78 1.38 -15.57
C ARG A 62 -16.02 0.07 -15.41
N LEU A 63 -16.39 -0.75 -14.44
CA LEU A 63 -15.79 -2.06 -14.18
C LEU A 63 -16.49 -3.21 -14.92
N GLY A 64 -17.58 -2.94 -15.64
CA GLY A 64 -18.37 -3.98 -16.31
C GLY A 64 -19.10 -4.91 -15.34
N ILE A 65 -19.43 -4.46 -14.13
CA ILE A 65 -20.11 -5.25 -13.10
C ILE A 65 -21.34 -4.53 -12.55
N SER A 66 -22.24 -5.27 -11.89
CA SER A 66 -23.43 -4.67 -11.27
C SER A 66 -23.08 -3.76 -10.09
N LYS A 67 -23.97 -2.80 -9.79
CA LYS A 67 -23.87 -1.94 -8.58
C LYS A 67 -23.69 -2.77 -7.30
N GLN A 68 -24.42 -3.88 -7.18
CA GLN A 68 -24.36 -4.76 -6.01
C GLN A 68 -23.02 -5.49 -5.93
N ALA A 69 -22.48 -5.95 -7.06
CA ALA A 69 -21.15 -6.58 -7.13
C ALA A 69 -20.04 -5.59 -6.74
N ALA A 70 -20.08 -4.37 -7.28
CA ALA A 70 -19.13 -3.31 -6.92
C ALA A 70 -19.18 -2.99 -5.42
N ARG A 71 -20.38 -2.75 -4.87
CA ARG A 71 -20.55 -2.51 -3.42
C ARG A 71 -20.00 -3.67 -2.59
N ARG A 72 -20.34 -4.91 -2.93
CA ARG A 72 -19.88 -6.08 -2.16
C ARG A 72 -18.36 -6.22 -2.19
N ARG A 73 -17.72 -5.98 -3.34
CA ARG A 73 -16.26 -6.09 -3.51
C ARG A 73 -15.52 -5.00 -2.74
N PHE A 74 -15.94 -3.74 -2.86
CA PHE A 74 -15.16 -2.59 -2.41
C PHE A 74 -15.64 -1.94 -1.10
N MET A 75 -16.77 -2.38 -0.52
CA MET A 75 -17.18 -1.95 0.83
C MET A 75 -16.44 -2.73 1.95
N GLN A 76 -15.58 -3.68 1.62
CA GLN A 76 -14.77 -4.40 2.62
C GLN A 76 -13.74 -3.45 3.27
N PRO A 77 -13.80 -3.18 4.58
CA PRO A 77 -12.99 -2.15 5.23
C PRO A 77 -11.50 -2.49 5.38
N PHE A 78 -11.06 -3.67 4.94
CA PHE A 78 -9.73 -4.19 5.25
C PHE A 78 -8.61 -3.52 4.43
N ALA A 79 -8.83 -3.22 3.15
CA ALA A 79 -7.83 -2.57 2.30
C ALA A 79 -7.58 -1.10 2.72
N THR A 80 -8.66 -0.35 2.96
CA THR A 80 -8.59 1.05 3.41
C THR A 80 -7.95 1.21 4.80
N ARG A 81 -8.21 0.28 5.72
CA ARG A 81 -7.55 0.26 7.04
C ARG A 81 -6.03 0.08 6.93
N ARG A 82 -5.55 -0.70 5.95
CA ARG A 82 -4.11 -0.93 5.74
C ARG A 82 -3.43 0.30 5.13
N ILE A 83 -4.01 0.88 4.07
CA ILE A 83 -3.48 2.10 3.43
C ILE A 83 -3.43 3.26 4.42
N ARG A 84 -4.48 3.47 5.22
CA ARG A 84 -4.50 4.50 6.28
C ARG A 84 -3.44 4.24 7.36
N ARG A 85 -3.21 2.97 7.72
CA ARG A 85 -2.17 2.58 8.69
C ARG A 85 -0.78 2.84 8.12
N ASP A 86 -0.57 2.54 6.85
CA ASP A 86 0.72 2.76 6.19
C ASP A 86 0.99 4.26 6.12
N GLN A 87 0.00 5.09 5.75
CA GLN A 87 0.13 6.54 5.68
C GLN A 87 0.20 7.26 7.05
N ALA A 88 -0.09 6.57 8.16
CA ALA A 88 -0.09 7.18 9.49
C ALA A 88 1.34 7.44 10.01
N CYS A 89 1.43 8.30 11.03
CA CYS A 89 2.67 8.47 11.80
C CYS A 89 3.14 7.11 12.37
N SER A 90 4.40 6.76 12.15
CA SER A 90 5.00 5.50 12.64
C SER A 90 5.02 5.40 14.16
N PHE A 91 4.98 6.54 14.87
CA PHE A 91 5.07 6.62 16.33
C PHE A 91 3.68 6.62 16.99
N CYS A 92 2.87 7.65 16.75
CA CYS A 92 1.56 7.79 17.40
C CYS A 92 0.37 7.23 16.61
N ARG A 93 0.60 6.71 15.39
CA ARG A 93 -0.44 6.17 14.50
C ARG A 93 -1.55 7.13 14.08
N LYS A 94 -1.42 8.44 14.35
CA LYS A 94 -2.33 9.45 13.81
C LYS A 94 -2.26 9.44 12.28
N PRO A 95 -3.41 9.42 11.57
CA PRO A 95 -3.45 9.50 10.12
C PRO A 95 -3.01 10.91 9.65
N PRO A 96 -2.58 11.05 8.39
CA PRO A 96 -2.30 12.36 7.82
C PRO A 96 -3.58 13.18 7.76
N SER A 97 -3.47 14.48 8.06
CA SER A 97 -4.58 15.42 7.94
C SER A 97 -4.05 16.80 7.57
N PRO A 98 -4.87 17.69 6.99
CA PRO A 98 -4.44 19.06 6.67
C PRO A 98 -3.94 19.86 7.88
N ARG A 99 -4.32 19.46 9.10
CA ARG A 99 -3.93 20.11 10.36
C ARG A 99 -2.68 19.51 10.99
N LEU A 100 -2.18 18.37 10.49
CA LEU A 100 -1.06 17.65 11.07
C LEU A 100 0.07 17.49 10.04
N LYS A 101 1.08 18.34 10.14
CA LYS A 101 2.29 18.27 9.29
C LYS A 101 3.01 16.93 9.51
N MET A 102 3.52 16.34 8.43
CA MET A 102 4.14 15.01 8.42
C MET A 102 5.48 15.05 7.67
N VAL A 103 6.53 14.54 8.30
CA VAL A 103 7.84 14.31 7.68
C VAL A 103 7.85 12.89 7.10
N HIS A 104 8.37 12.74 5.88
CA HIS A 104 8.45 11.48 5.15
C HIS A 104 9.92 11.09 4.97
N GLY A 105 10.30 9.93 5.50
CA GLY A 105 11.58 9.28 5.25
C GLY A 105 11.39 7.94 4.54
N GLU A 106 12.50 7.35 4.11
CA GLU A 106 12.52 6.06 3.40
C GLU A 106 11.87 4.93 4.21
N ALA A 107 12.20 4.85 5.51
CA ALA A 107 11.71 3.79 6.40
C ALA A 107 10.47 4.18 7.24
N GLY A 108 9.94 5.40 7.09
CA GLY A 108 8.80 5.80 7.93
C GLY A 108 8.34 7.25 7.84
N ARG A 109 7.32 7.56 8.63
CA ARG A 109 6.68 8.87 8.71
C ARG A 109 6.60 9.32 10.16
N ILE A 110 6.82 10.60 10.44
CA ILE A 110 6.67 11.16 11.79
C ILE A 110 5.89 12.48 11.73
N CYS A 111 4.87 12.62 12.58
CA CYS A 111 4.07 13.84 12.64
C CYS A 111 4.76 14.92 13.47
N ALA A 112 4.39 16.18 13.24
CA ALA A 112 4.98 17.33 13.93
C ALA A 112 4.92 17.23 15.46
N GLU A 113 3.83 16.69 16.02
CA GLU A 113 3.70 16.48 17.46
C GLU A 113 4.74 15.47 17.99
N CYS A 114 4.94 14.35 17.28
CA CYS A 114 5.95 13.35 17.66
C CYS A 114 7.38 13.86 17.47
N VAL A 115 7.62 14.71 16.46
CA VAL A 115 8.92 15.38 16.27
C VAL A 115 9.22 16.29 17.47
N ALA A 116 8.24 17.11 17.88
CA ALA A 116 8.40 17.99 19.04
C ALA A 116 8.73 17.21 20.32
N LEU A 117 7.94 16.17 20.61
CA LEU A 117 8.16 15.30 21.77
C LEU A 117 9.53 14.61 21.72
N ALA A 118 9.93 14.07 20.57
CA ALA A 118 11.25 13.45 20.43
C ALA A 118 12.38 14.45 20.67
N GLY A 119 12.24 15.69 20.19
CA GLY A 119 13.17 16.77 20.45
C GLY A 119 13.33 17.07 21.95
N GLU A 120 12.22 17.16 22.69
CA GLU A 120 12.22 17.38 24.15
C GLU A 120 12.88 16.23 24.93
N ILE A 121 12.64 14.97 24.52
CA ILE A 121 13.27 13.81 25.15
C ILE A 121 14.79 13.84 24.93
N VAL A 122 15.22 14.12 23.70
CA VAL A 122 16.64 14.16 23.35
C VAL A 122 17.35 15.33 24.05
N SER A 123 16.74 16.50 24.16
CA SER A 123 17.35 17.63 24.87
C SER A 123 17.56 17.33 26.35
N ARG A 124 16.52 16.82 27.05
CA ARG A 124 16.61 16.45 28.47
C ARG A 124 17.66 15.37 28.73
N SER A 125 17.88 14.46 27.79
CA SER A 125 18.92 13.42 27.92
C SER A 125 20.35 13.97 27.89
N LYS A 126 20.57 15.13 27.27
CA LYS A 126 21.89 15.80 27.23
C LYS A 126 22.21 16.48 28.56
N ASP A 127 21.19 16.97 29.26
CA ASP A 127 21.33 17.69 30.53
C ASP A 127 21.70 16.77 31.72
N VAL A 128 21.41 15.47 31.63
CA VAL A 128 21.81 14.44 32.63
C VAL A 128 23.29 14.06 32.53
N LYS A 129 24.02 14.58 31.53
CA LYS A 129 25.42 14.27 31.28
C LYS A 129 26.30 15.51 31.44
N SER A 130 26.28 16.12 32.62
CA SER A 130 27.38 16.93 33.14
C SER A 130 27.54 16.64 34.65
N PRO A 131 28.78 16.50 35.14
CA PRO A 131 29.11 15.92 36.45
C PRO A 131 28.53 16.69 37.64
#